data_AF-A0A509LDM5-F1
#
_entry.id   AF-A0A509LDM5-F1
#
_cell.length_a   1.000
_cell.length_b   1.000
_cell.length_c   1.000
_cell.angle_alpha   90.00
_cell.angle_beta   90.00
_cell.angle_gamma   90.00
#
_symmetry.space_group_name_H-M   'P 1'
#
loop_
_entity.id
_entity.type
_entity.pdbx_description
1 polymer ?
#
loop_
_entity_poly.entity_id
_entity_poly.type
_entity_poly.pdbx_seq_one_letter_code
_entity_poly.pdbx_strand_id
1 'polypeptide(L)'
;MDKYGIAHYDLYELKGLLFNPETRIITRLSRIEAVKLGYASDSDMVDRIQRIKVDEIYKTMESDTKSGLWQDVYRTQDGSVELYIKLQKSFDGKGVIIQFKKK
;
A
#
# COMPACT_ATOMS: atom_id res chain seq x y z
N MET A 1 -16.11 10.16 -0.65
CA MET A 1 -16.88 9.16 -1.44
C MET A 1 -15.88 8.25 -2.13
N ASP A 2 -16.00 6.94 -1.94
CA ASP A 2 -15.04 5.97 -2.51
C ASP A 2 -15.14 5.93 -4.04
N LYS A 3 -13.99 5.81 -4.71
CA LYS A 3 -13.90 5.62 -6.16
C LYS A 3 -13.34 4.24 -6.45
N TYR A 4 -14.08 3.39 -7.16
CA TYR A 4 -13.65 2.03 -7.46
C TYR A 4 -12.91 1.97 -8.80
N GLY A 5 -11.87 1.14 -8.90
CA GLY A 5 -11.10 0.92 -10.13
C GLY A 5 -10.26 2.11 -10.61
N ILE A 6 -10.17 3.19 -9.83
CA ILE A 6 -9.42 4.41 -10.18
C ILE A 6 -8.48 4.72 -9.02
N ALA A 7 -7.17 4.74 -9.30
CA ALA A 7 -6.14 5.13 -8.34
C ALA A 7 -6.07 6.66 -8.21
N HIS A 8 -5.81 7.17 -7.01
CA HIS A 8 -5.52 8.58 -6.79
C HIS A 8 -4.08 8.93 -7.17
N TYR A 9 -3.14 8.05 -6.87
CA TYR A 9 -1.73 8.25 -7.12
C TYR A 9 -1.25 7.43 -8.31
N ASP A 10 -0.17 7.88 -8.94
CA ASP A 10 0.57 7.03 -9.87
C ASP A 10 1.25 5.89 -9.10
N LEU A 11 0.98 4.64 -9.50
CA LEU A 11 1.51 3.47 -8.81
C LEU A 11 3.05 3.38 -8.94
N TYR A 12 3.62 3.77 -10.07
CA TYR A 12 5.07 3.72 -10.27
C TYR A 12 5.79 4.77 -9.42
N GLU A 13 5.19 5.95 -9.25
CA GLU A 13 5.67 6.95 -8.29
C GLU A 13 5.66 6.40 -6.86
N LEU A 14 4.53 5.81 -6.42
CA LEU A 14 4.44 5.18 -5.10
C LEU A 14 5.47 4.07 -4.91
N LYS A 15 5.66 3.22 -5.91
CA LYS A 15 6.68 2.17 -5.90
C LYS A 15 8.09 2.74 -5.74
N GLY A 16 8.40 3.84 -6.43
CA GLY A 16 9.69 4.53 -6.30
C GLY A 16 9.91 5.07 -4.89
N LEU A 17 8.90 5.75 -4.34
CA LEU A 17 8.95 6.29 -2.98
C LEU A 17 9.11 5.21 -1.90
N LEU A 18 8.46 4.05 -2.10
CA LEU A 18 8.53 2.90 -1.19
C LEU A 18 9.81 2.07 -1.39
N PHE A 19 10.42 2.11 -2.57
CA PHE A 19 11.69 1.42 -2.80
C PHE A 19 12.82 2.07 -2.00
N ASN A 20 12.86 3.39 -1.95
CA ASN A 20 13.87 4.15 -1.21
C ASN A 20 13.54 4.22 0.31
N PRO A 21 14.40 3.69 1.20
CA PRO A 21 14.18 3.73 2.65
C PRO A 21 13.98 5.14 3.25
N GLU A 22 14.62 6.18 2.69
CA GLU A 22 14.51 7.56 3.19
C GLU A 22 13.14 8.19 2.93
N THR A 23 12.44 7.70 1.90
CA THR A 23 11.10 8.17 1.51
C THR A 23 10.01 7.15 1.82
N ARG A 24 10.36 6.01 2.44
CA ARG A 24 9.44 4.95 2.80
C ARG A 24 8.95 5.10 4.24
N ILE A 25 7.65 4.98 4.42
CA ILE A 25 7.03 4.81 5.73
C ILE A 25 6.21 3.52 5.72
N ILE A 26 6.42 2.66 6.71
CA ILE A 26 5.58 1.49 6.95
C ILE A 26 4.95 1.65 8.32
N THR A 27 3.62 1.61 8.40
CA THR A 27 2.93 1.73 9.68
C THR A 27 3.21 0.49 10.54
N ARG A 28 3.19 0.67 11.87
CA ARG A 28 3.31 -0.45 12.81
C ARG A 28 2.24 -1.53 12.57
N LEU A 29 1.01 -1.12 12.28
CA LEU A 29 -0.07 -2.05 11.95
C LEU A 29 0.29 -2.90 10.73
N SER A 30 0.73 -2.25 9.65
CA SER A 30 1.09 -2.94 8.41
C SER A 30 2.21 -3.95 8.62
N ARG A 31 3.24 -3.64 9.43
CA ARG A 31 4.29 -4.60 9.80
C ARG A 31 3.74 -5.81 10.55
N ILE A 32 2.89 -5.59 11.55
CA ILE A 32 2.28 -6.68 12.35
C ILE A 32 1.43 -7.60 11.46
N GLU A 33 0.63 -7.03 10.56
CA GLU A 33 -0.18 -7.81 9.63
C GLU A 33 0.69 -8.58 8.62
N ALA A 34 1.73 -7.95 8.09
CA ALA A 34 2.65 -8.56 7.12
C ALA A 34 3.44 -9.75 7.71
N VAL A 35 3.92 -9.64 8.95
CA VAL A 35 4.61 -10.74 9.65
C VAL A 35 3.71 -11.97 9.79
N LYS A 36 2.41 -11.78 10.06
CA LYS A 36 1.43 -12.90 10.14
C LYS A 36 1.24 -13.62 8.80
N LEU A 37 1.62 -12.99 7.69
CA LEU A 37 1.53 -13.50 6.33
C LEU A 37 2.87 -14.02 5.80
N GLY A 38 3.93 -13.98 6.62
CA GLY A 38 5.26 -14.49 6.27
C GLY A 38 6.22 -13.43 5.70
N TYR A 39 5.84 -12.15 5.67
CA TYR A 39 6.75 -11.05 5.30
C TYR A 39 7.47 -10.56 6.55
N ALA A 40 8.68 -11.06 6.78
CA ALA A 40 9.42 -10.87 8.03
C ALA A 40 10.12 -9.51 8.10
N SER A 41 10.32 -8.83 6.96
CA SER A 41 11.07 -7.59 6.86
C SER A 41 10.35 -6.50 6.05
N ASP A 42 10.75 -5.25 6.28
CA ASP A 42 10.32 -4.11 5.46
C ASP A 42 10.65 -4.32 3.97
N SER A 43 11.77 -4.99 3.65
CA SER A 43 12.13 -5.35 2.27
C SER A 43 11.14 -6.34 1.66
N ASP A 44 10.72 -7.38 2.38
CA ASP A 44 9.76 -8.38 1.85
C ASP A 44 8.42 -7.71 1.47
N MET A 45 7.97 -6.77 2.31
CA MET A 45 6.76 -5.99 2.05
C MET A 45 6.89 -5.12 0.81
N VAL A 46 8.04 -4.47 0.64
CA VAL A 46 8.30 -3.59 -0.50
C VAL A 46 8.44 -4.40 -1.78
N ASP A 47 9.14 -5.53 -1.75
CA ASP A 47 9.25 -6.44 -2.90
C ASP A 47 7.87 -6.96 -3.35
N ARG A 48 6.96 -7.22 -2.40
CA ARG A 48 5.56 -7.54 -2.71
C ARG A 48 4.85 -6.38 -3.39
N ILE A 49 5.07 -5.15 -2.93
CA ILE A 49 4.49 -3.94 -3.54
C ILE A 49 5.04 -3.70 -4.94
N GLN A 50 6.34 -3.95 -5.18
CA GLN A 50 6.93 -3.84 -6.52
C GLN A 50 6.25 -4.76 -7.55
N ARG A 51 5.64 -5.85 -7.10
CA ARG A 51 4.90 -6.81 -7.95
C ARG A 51 3.43 -6.44 -8.18
N ILE A 52 2.88 -5.46 -7.47
CA ILE A 52 1.51 -4.98 -7.69
C ILE A 52 1.37 -4.38 -9.09
N LYS A 53 0.25 -4.63 -9.77
CA LYS A 53 -0.08 -4.05 -11.07
C LYS A 53 -1.12 -2.95 -10.94
N VAL A 54 -1.16 -2.05 -11.93
CA VAL A 54 -2.09 -0.91 -11.94
C VAL A 54 -3.56 -1.38 -11.96
N ASP A 55 -3.85 -2.47 -12.66
CA ASP A 55 -5.18 -3.06 -12.78
C ASP A 55 -5.65 -3.82 -11.52
N GLU A 56 -4.78 -4.01 -10.53
CA GLU A 56 -5.13 -4.56 -9.21
C GLU A 56 -5.70 -3.50 -8.26
N ILE A 57 -5.85 -2.24 -8.72
CA ILE A 57 -6.55 -1.20 -7.97
C ILE A 57 -7.99 -1.63 -7.70
N TYR A 58 -8.34 -1.74 -6.43
CA TYR A 58 -9.71 -2.01 -6.01
C TYR A 58 -10.50 -0.72 -5.85
N LYS A 59 -9.99 0.18 -5.02
CA LYS A 59 -10.62 1.47 -4.76
C LYS A 59 -9.65 2.51 -4.22
N THR A 60 -10.06 3.76 -4.35
CA THR A 60 -9.49 4.91 -3.69
C THR A 60 -10.49 5.41 -2.65
N MET A 61 -9.99 5.69 -1.45
CA MET A 61 -10.79 6.24 -0.36
C MET A 61 -10.03 7.38 0.35
N GLU A 62 -10.76 8.28 1.00
CA GLU A 62 -10.14 9.27 1.88
C GLU A 62 -9.77 8.59 3.22
N SER A 63 -8.75 9.11 3.90
CA SER A 63 -8.34 8.62 5.22
C SER A 63 -9.42 8.91 6.25
N ASP A 64 -9.84 7.88 6.99
CA ASP A 64 -10.83 8.00 8.07
C ASP A 64 -10.40 8.95 9.20
N THR A 65 -9.09 9.16 9.35
CA THR A 65 -8.52 9.95 10.46
C THR A 65 -8.06 11.34 10.05
N LYS A 66 -7.91 11.62 8.75
CA LYS A 66 -7.36 12.89 8.28
C LYS A 66 -7.88 13.24 6.88
N SER A 67 -8.79 14.21 6.85
CA SER A 67 -9.32 14.72 5.59
C SER A 67 -8.21 15.29 4.69
N GLY A 68 -8.39 15.13 3.38
CA GLY A 68 -7.44 15.51 2.34
C GLY A 68 -6.37 14.47 2.03
N LEU A 69 -6.22 13.43 2.86
CA LEU A 69 -5.35 12.29 2.52
C LEU A 69 -6.14 11.20 1.82
N TRP A 70 -5.63 10.76 0.68
CA TRP A 70 -6.20 9.65 -0.10
C TRP A 70 -5.39 8.38 0.09
N GLN A 71 -6.07 7.25 0.06
CA GLN A 71 -5.52 5.90 0.20
C GLN A 71 -5.96 5.07 -1.00
N ASP A 72 -4.99 4.60 -1.77
CA ASP A 72 -5.21 3.65 -2.86
C ASP A 72 -5.15 2.24 -2.30
N VAL A 73 -6.21 1.48 -2.56
CA VAL A 73 -6.39 0.13 -2.07
C VAL A 73 -6.21 -0.84 -3.22
N TYR A 74 -5.22 -1.70 -3.11
CA TYR A 74 -4.93 -2.77 -4.06
C TYR A 74 -5.38 -4.12 -3.51
N ARG A 75 -5.95 -4.94 -4.40
CA ARG A 75 -6.23 -6.35 -4.14
C ARG A 75 -5.35 -7.17 -5.08
N THR A 76 -4.30 -7.77 -4.53
CA THR A 76 -3.29 -8.52 -5.30
C THR A 76 -3.19 -9.95 -4.79
N GLN A 77 -2.65 -10.85 -5.60
CA GLN A 77 -2.40 -12.23 -5.21
C GLN A 77 -0.91 -12.49 -5.00
N ASP A 78 -0.59 -13.27 -3.97
CA ASP A 78 0.72 -13.89 -3.78
C ASP A 78 0.55 -15.39 -3.53
N GLY A 79 0.76 -16.19 -4.57
CA GLY A 79 0.39 -17.60 -4.56
C GLY A 79 -1.11 -17.80 -4.31
N SER A 80 -1.46 -18.49 -3.22
CA SER A 80 -2.85 -18.74 -2.82
C SER A 80 -3.42 -17.67 -1.86
N VAL A 81 -2.64 -16.65 -1.50
CA VAL A 81 -3.05 -15.61 -0.56
C VAL A 81 -3.53 -14.38 -1.33
N GLU A 82 -4.80 -14.02 -1.13
CA GLU A 82 -5.31 -12.73 -1.58
C GLU A 82 -4.99 -11.64 -0.53
N LEU A 83 -4.31 -10.60 -0.98
CA LEU A 83 -3.82 -9.50 -0.14
C LEU A 83 -4.67 -8.24 -0.35
N TYR A 84 -4.86 -7.49 0.72
CA TYR A 84 -5.47 -6.17 0.75
C TYR A 84 -4.42 -5.18 1.26
N ILE A 85 -3.90 -4.36 0.34
CA ILE A 85 -2.79 -3.43 0.61
C ILE A 85 -3.29 -2.00 0.41
N LYS A 86 -3.12 -1.15 1.42
CA LYS A 86 -3.44 0.28 1.35
C LYS A 86 -2.16 1.10 1.22
N LEU A 87 -2.05 1.88 0.15
CA LEU A 87 -0.93 2.78 -0.13
C LEU A 87 -1.39 4.23 -0.11
N GLN A 88 -0.48 5.15 0.24
CA GLN A 88 -0.77 6.57 0.33
C GLN A 88 0.52 7.38 0.11
N LYS A 89 0.41 8.63 -0.38
CA LYS A 89 1.46 9.64 -0.21
C LYS A 89 1.20 10.48 1.04
N SER A 90 2.20 10.70 1.86
CA SER A 90 2.13 11.66 2.97
C SER A 90 2.15 13.10 2.45
N PHE A 91 1.84 14.06 3.33
CA PHE A 91 1.87 15.50 2.97
C PHE A 91 3.27 15.99 2.55
N ASP A 92 4.33 15.39 3.09
CA ASP A 92 5.73 15.66 2.73
C ASP A 92 6.20 14.82 1.53
N GLY A 93 5.29 14.15 0.82
CA GLY A 93 5.59 13.46 -0.44
C GLY A 93 6.22 12.07 -0.29
N LYS A 94 6.23 11.47 0.91
CA LYS A 94 6.75 10.12 1.16
C LYS A 94 5.72 9.05 0.83
N GLY A 95 6.19 7.88 0.45
CA GLY A 95 5.36 6.71 0.19
C GLY A 95 5.03 5.99 1.49
N VAL A 96 3.77 5.60 1.68
CA VAL A 96 3.30 5.00 2.92
C VAL A 96 2.56 3.69 2.67
N ILE A 97 2.97 2.62 3.35
CA ILE A 97 2.19 1.38 3.47
C ILE A 97 1.33 1.49 4.72
N ILE A 98 0.04 1.74 4.53
CA ILE A 98 -0.91 1.98 5.62
C ILE A 98 -1.42 0.66 6.21
N GLN A 99 -1.71 -0.32 5.35
CA GLN A 99 -2.27 -1.62 5.73
C GLN A 99 -1.78 -2.71 4.78
N PHE A 100 -1.56 -3.91 5.30
CA PHE A 100 -1.07 -5.06 4.54
C PHE A 100 -1.62 -6.34 5.18
N LYS A 101 -2.82 -6.76 4.78
CA LYS A 101 -3.48 -7.92 5.39
C LYS A 101 -4.00 -8.90 4.35
N LYS A 102 -4.34 -10.11 4.80
CA LYS A 102 -5.17 -11.03 4.01
C LYS A 102 -6.55 -10.42 3.83
N LYS A 103 -7.09 -10.52 2.62
CA LYS A 103 -8.46 -10.10 2.32
C LYS A 103 -9.49 -11.04 2.93
#